data_AF-A0A933IX58-F1
#
_entry.id   AF-A0A933IX58-F1
#
_cell.length_a   1.000
_cell.length_b   1.000
_cell.length_c   1.000
_cell.angle_alpha   90.00
_cell.angle_beta   90.00
_cell.angle_gamma   90.00
#
_symmetry.space_group_name_H-M   'P 1'
#
loop_
_entity.id
_entity.type
_entity.pdbx_description
1 polymer ?
#
loop_
_entity_poly.entity_id
_entity_poly.type
_entity_poly.pdbx_seq_one_letter_code
_entity_poly.pdbx_strand_id
1 'polypeptide(L)'
;MRKKNKPIEALTSVCLILLLPVALWSMDGCARAVPTRTPEKIDMAEAQDAPALESREEKVSYALGMVLGNQFRNQSIEVDPNLYVRGLKDGLGDGKTLMTEEEARAAVNTLQSELKRKRIAPPDAAAITDVKVSFKLDPRLTRGQYMGDRWLSPPTFTSTLQAGTKITVEARAHGLDALGRGILIDSEWIPSDPEMVSISPGQGKTVKLTVKRAGESRLKVVSNEITKELTIKAIAKGDAMQVEISQ
;
A
#
# COMPACT_ATOMS: atom_id res chain seq x y z
N MET A 1 27.13 42.24 11.91
CA MET A 1 26.36 43.06 10.93
C MET A 1 25.91 42.18 9.77
N ARG A 2 24.65 42.36 9.36
CA ARG A 2 24.07 42.14 8.01
C ARG A 2 23.83 40.71 7.49
N LYS A 3 22.52 40.36 7.52
CA LYS A 3 21.78 39.68 6.45
C LYS A 3 22.22 40.15 5.05
N LYS A 4 22.19 39.26 4.05
CA LYS A 4 21.87 39.52 2.62
C LYS A 4 21.92 38.16 1.88
N ASN A 5 20.76 37.59 1.51
CA ASN A 5 20.01 37.79 0.25
C ASN A 5 20.63 37.07 -0.96
N LYS A 6 19.82 36.17 -1.57
CA LYS A 6 19.97 35.61 -2.92
C LYS A 6 20.03 36.72 -3.99
N PRO A 7 20.57 36.45 -5.19
CA PRO A 7 19.76 36.09 -6.37
C PRO A 7 20.43 34.99 -7.25
N ILE A 8 19.75 33.98 -7.81
CA ILE A 8 18.95 33.91 -9.06
C ILE A 8 19.50 34.72 -10.25
N GLU A 9 20.25 34.05 -11.14
CA GLU A 9 20.58 34.37 -12.55
C GLU A 9 20.81 33.00 -13.23
N ALA A 10 20.03 32.51 -14.20
CA ALA A 10 19.84 32.91 -15.60
C ALA A 10 21.02 32.54 -16.53
N LEU A 11 20.79 31.56 -17.43
CA LEU A 11 21.53 31.29 -18.69
C LEU A 11 20.66 30.33 -19.54
N THR A 12 19.75 30.76 -20.42
CA THR A 12 19.90 31.34 -21.78
C THR A 12 20.79 30.56 -22.76
N SER A 13 20.14 29.89 -23.73
CA SER A 13 20.62 29.52 -25.09
C SER A 13 19.71 28.40 -25.62
N VAL A 14 19.09 28.39 -26.80
CA VAL A 14 19.34 29.06 -28.09
C VAL A 14 18.01 29.23 -28.83
N CYS A 15 17.89 30.36 -29.52
CA CYS A 15 16.83 30.77 -30.43
C CYS A 15 17.05 30.19 -31.84
N LEU A 16 16.01 29.73 -32.53
CA LEU A 16 15.99 29.75 -34.00
C LEU A 16 14.56 30.03 -34.52
N ILE A 17 14.44 31.19 -35.16
CA ILE A 17 13.27 31.82 -35.77
C ILE A 17 13.26 31.55 -37.28
N LEU A 18 12.09 31.28 -37.88
CA LEU A 18 11.75 31.59 -39.30
C LEU A 18 10.21 31.80 -39.40
N LEU A 19 9.68 33.05 -39.50
CA LEU A 19 9.24 33.81 -40.72
C LEU A 19 7.93 33.25 -41.35
N LEU A 20 6.78 33.94 -41.57
CA LEU A 20 6.33 35.31 -41.99
C LEU A 20 4.75 35.38 -41.91
N PRO A 21 4.00 36.46 -42.27
CA PRO A 21 4.08 37.90 -42.00
C PRO A 21 2.73 38.56 -41.54
N VAL A 22 2.81 39.84 -41.15
CA VAL A 22 1.71 40.78 -40.84
C VAL A 22 1.33 41.62 -42.08
N ALA A 23 0.04 41.93 -42.26
CA ALA A 23 -0.49 43.11 -43.00
C ALA A 23 -1.94 43.36 -42.47
N LEU A 24 -2.24 44.37 -41.64
CA LEU A 24 -2.42 45.81 -41.88
C LEU A 24 -3.50 46.15 -42.94
N TRP A 25 -4.68 46.62 -42.50
CA TRP A 25 -5.43 47.84 -42.93
C TRP A 25 -6.90 47.80 -42.49
N SER A 26 -7.35 48.85 -41.78
CA SER A 26 -8.55 49.68 -42.10
C SER A 26 -9.17 50.31 -40.86
N MET A 27 -9.06 51.64 -40.80
CA MET A 27 -10.03 52.52 -40.15
C MET A 27 -11.20 52.72 -41.14
N ASP A 28 -12.45 52.77 -40.67
CA ASP A 28 -13.32 53.96 -40.73
C ASP A 28 -14.77 53.66 -40.32
N GLY A 29 -15.46 54.72 -39.94
CA GLY A 29 -16.71 54.71 -39.18
C GLY A 29 -17.98 54.23 -39.89
N CYS A 30 -18.97 53.86 -39.08
CA CYS A 30 -20.32 54.42 -39.22
C CYS A 30 -21.13 54.19 -37.94
N ALA A 31 -21.63 55.28 -37.36
CA ALA A 31 -22.66 55.26 -36.35
C ALA A 31 -24.02 54.87 -36.97
N ARG A 32 -24.73 53.90 -36.39
CA ARG A 32 -26.20 53.97 -36.26
C ARG A 32 -26.77 52.88 -35.34
N ALA A 33 -27.62 53.38 -34.44
CA ALA A 33 -28.86 52.78 -33.94
C ALA A 33 -28.79 51.52 -33.06
N VAL A 34 -29.09 51.73 -31.77
CA VAL A 34 -29.71 50.74 -30.89
C VAL A 34 -31.11 50.41 -31.41
N PRO A 35 -31.51 49.14 -31.44
CA PRO A 35 -32.88 48.77 -31.11
C PRO A 35 -32.89 47.83 -29.91
N THR A 36 -33.50 48.30 -28.83
CA THR A 36 -33.97 47.50 -27.71
C THR A 36 -34.90 46.41 -28.23
N ARG A 37 -34.61 45.13 -27.94
CA ARG A 37 -35.60 44.05 -27.93
C ARG A 37 -35.64 43.41 -26.53
N THR A 38 -36.84 43.56 -25.98
CA THR A 38 -37.56 42.91 -24.87
C THR A 38 -37.06 41.51 -24.47
N PRO A 39 -37.11 41.15 -23.16
CA PRO A 39 -36.64 39.86 -22.66
C PRO A 39 -37.59 38.74 -23.10
N GLU A 40 -37.07 37.74 -23.81
CA GLU A 40 -37.80 36.53 -24.15
C GLU A 40 -37.29 35.39 -23.27
N LYS A 41 -38.21 34.87 -22.43
CA LYS A 41 -38.03 33.67 -21.62
C LYS A 41 -37.67 32.50 -22.53
N ILE A 42 -36.58 31.81 -22.22
CA ILE A 42 -36.40 30.42 -22.62
C ILE A 42 -36.50 29.59 -21.35
N ASP A 43 -37.52 28.74 -21.37
CA ASP A 43 -37.84 27.78 -20.33
C ASP A 43 -36.69 26.79 -20.07
N MET A 44 -36.52 26.54 -18.77
CA MET A 44 -35.92 25.42 -18.07
C MET A 44 -35.50 24.20 -18.91
N ALA A 45 -34.19 23.93 -18.88
CA ALA A 45 -33.70 22.56 -18.71
C ALA A 45 -32.99 22.52 -17.35
N GLU A 46 -33.58 21.80 -16.39
CA GLU A 46 -33.02 21.54 -15.06
C GLU A 46 -31.66 20.85 -15.18
N ALA A 47 -30.59 21.63 -15.20
CA ALA A 47 -29.42 21.24 -14.43
C ALA A 47 -29.87 21.37 -12.98
N GLN A 48 -30.10 20.25 -12.31
CA GLN A 48 -30.19 20.23 -10.86
C GLN A 48 -28.93 20.92 -10.34
N ASP A 49 -29.10 22.16 -9.87
CA ASP A 49 -28.09 22.90 -9.14
C ASP A 49 -27.61 21.97 -8.03
N ALA A 50 -26.40 21.43 -8.20
CA ALA A 50 -25.66 20.94 -7.07
C ALA A 50 -25.59 22.16 -6.12
N PRO A 51 -26.12 22.09 -4.89
CA PRO A 51 -26.08 23.23 -4.00
C PRO A 51 -24.62 23.62 -3.89
N ALA A 52 -24.28 24.79 -4.43
CA ALA A 52 -22.96 25.34 -4.27
C ALA A 52 -22.78 25.43 -2.75
N LEU A 53 -21.84 24.64 -2.23
CA LEU A 53 -21.54 24.66 -0.81
C LEU A 53 -20.89 26.02 -0.56
N GLU A 54 -21.68 27.02 -0.17
CA GLU A 54 -21.24 28.41 -0.12
C GLU A 54 -20.49 28.66 1.20
N SER A 55 -20.95 28.02 2.28
CA SER A 55 -20.35 28.19 3.60
C SER A 55 -19.19 27.20 3.85
N ARG A 56 -18.25 27.61 4.72
CA ARG A 56 -17.18 26.73 5.20
C ARG A 56 -17.75 25.49 5.90
N GLU A 57 -18.83 25.65 6.65
CA GLU A 57 -19.47 24.57 7.41
C GLU A 57 -20.11 23.52 6.49
N GLU A 58 -20.76 23.95 5.40
CA GLU A 58 -21.30 23.07 4.36
C GLU A 58 -20.18 22.27 3.67
N LYS A 59 -19.09 22.93 3.27
CA LYS A 59 -17.93 22.26 2.67
C LYS A 59 -17.29 21.23 3.59
N VAL A 60 -17.12 21.58 4.87
CA VAL A 60 -16.53 20.67 5.87
C VAL A 60 -17.45 19.47 6.12
N SER A 61 -18.75 19.69 6.29
CA SER A 61 -19.72 18.62 6.55
C SER A 61 -19.81 17.64 5.37
N TYR A 62 -19.85 18.17 4.14
CA TYR A 62 -19.85 17.35 2.93
C TYR A 62 -18.53 16.58 2.78
N ALA A 63 -17.37 17.22 3.00
CA ALA A 63 -16.06 16.58 2.94
C ALA A 63 -15.92 15.45 3.97
N LEU A 64 -16.41 15.63 5.21
CA LEU A 64 -16.44 14.58 6.23
C LEU A 64 -17.29 13.39 5.77
N GLY A 65 -18.48 13.64 5.22
CA GLY A 65 -19.34 12.60 4.64
C GLY A 65 -18.65 11.84 3.50
N MET A 66 -17.96 12.54 2.60
CA MET A 66 -17.19 11.92 1.52
C MET A 66 -16.05 11.04 2.05
N VAL A 67 -15.26 11.53 3.01
CA VAL A 67 -14.13 10.78 3.58
C VAL A 67 -14.63 9.51 4.28
N LEU A 68 -15.69 9.62 5.09
CA LEU A 68 -16.28 8.49 5.79
C LEU A 68 -16.93 7.48 4.83
N GLY A 69 -17.66 7.95 3.82
CA GLY A 69 -18.26 7.08 2.81
C GLY A 69 -17.21 6.32 1.99
N ASN A 70 -16.13 6.99 1.59
CA ASN A 70 -14.99 6.35 0.93
C ASN A 70 -14.33 5.30 1.84
N GLN A 71 -14.23 5.56 3.15
CA GLN A 71 -13.69 4.61 4.12
C GLN A 71 -14.57 3.36 4.23
N PHE A 72 -15.91 3.51 4.32
CA PHE A 72 -16.83 2.38 4.37
C PHE A 72 -16.76 1.54 3.10
N ARG A 73 -16.72 2.17 1.92
CA ARG A 73 -16.53 1.47 0.65
C ARG A 73 -15.23 0.68 0.60
N ASN A 74 -14.11 1.32 0.97
CA ASN A 74 -12.78 0.69 0.95
C ASN A 74 -12.64 -0.47 1.95
N GLN A 75 -13.41 -0.44 3.04
CA GLN A 75 -13.44 -1.50 4.06
C GLN A 75 -14.58 -2.52 3.81
N SER A 76 -15.39 -2.29 2.78
CA SER A 76 -16.63 -3.02 2.47
C SER A 76 -17.53 -3.17 3.71
N ILE A 77 -17.77 -2.05 4.39
CA ILE A 77 -18.71 -1.95 5.51
C ILE A 77 -20.05 -1.55 4.91
N GLU A 78 -21.08 -2.37 5.13
CA GLU A 78 -22.45 -2.07 4.74
C GLU A 78 -23.08 -1.16 5.79
N VAL A 79 -23.43 0.07 5.39
CA VAL A 79 -24.10 1.06 6.25
C VAL A 79 -25.26 1.64 5.45
N ASP A 80 -26.43 1.71 6.07
CA ASP A 80 -27.56 2.47 5.51
C ASP A 80 -27.29 3.98 5.70
N PRO A 81 -27.10 4.76 4.63
CA PRO A 81 -26.78 6.19 4.73
C PRO A 81 -27.88 6.99 5.42
N ASN A 82 -29.15 6.61 5.24
CA ASN A 82 -30.29 7.33 5.83
C ASN A 82 -30.33 7.13 7.34
N LEU A 83 -30.09 5.90 7.81
CA LEU A 83 -30.01 5.60 9.24
C LEU A 83 -28.76 6.20 9.88
N TYR A 84 -27.64 6.21 9.17
CA TYR A 84 -26.40 6.82 9.65
C TYR A 84 -26.56 8.33 9.87
N VAL A 85 -27.11 9.05 8.87
CA VAL A 85 -27.36 10.49 8.99
C VAL A 85 -28.39 10.78 10.07
N ARG A 86 -29.41 9.94 10.22
CA ARG A 86 -30.37 10.06 11.31
C ARG A 86 -29.71 9.89 12.68
N GLY A 87 -28.90 8.85 12.87
CA GLY A 87 -28.17 8.62 14.11
C GLY A 87 -27.19 9.76 14.45
N LEU A 88 -26.55 10.34 13.43
CA LEU A 88 -25.70 11.53 13.61
C LEU A 88 -26.50 12.75 14.08
N LYS A 89 -27.67 13.00 13.47
CA LYS A 89 -28.56 14.10 13.89
C LYS A 89 -29.10 13.90 15.30
N ASP A 90 -29.54 12.69 15.60
CA ASP A 90 -30.12 12.33 16.91
C ASP A 90 -29.07 12.43 18.02
N GLY A 91 -27.80 12.11 17.75
CA GLY A 91 -26.70 12.21 18.72
C GLY A 91 -26.06 13.60 18.87
N LEU A 92 -26.17 14.47 17.85
CA LEU A 92 -25.67 15.85 17.91
C LEU A 92 -26.69 16.83 18.53
N GLY A 93 -27.98 16.51 18.44
CA GLY A 93 -29.05 17.28 19.07
C GLY A 93 -29.59 16.62 20.34
N ASP A 94 -30.68 17.16 20.87
CA ASP A 94 -31.45 16.55 21.97
C ASP A 94 -32.44 15.49 21.47
N GLY A 95 -32.14 14.86 20.33
CA GLY A 95 -33.01 13.91 19.66
C GLY A 95 -33.16 12.61 20.44
N LYS A 96 -34.37 12.04 20.45
CA LYS A 96 -34.58 10.73 21.05
C LYS A 96 -33.87 9.67 20.20
N THR A 97 -32.75 9.14 20.69
CA THR A 97 -32.00 8.10 20.00
C THR A 97 -32.86 6.85 19.82
N LEU A 98 -32.74 6.21 18.64
CA LEU A 98 -33.46 4.97 18.33
C LEU A 98 -32.92 3.75 19.09
N MET A 99 -31.77 3.91 19.76
CA MET A 99 -31.11 2.89 20.57
C MET A 99 -30.53 3.55 21.82
N THR A 100 -30.37 2.76 22.88
CA THR A 100 -29.65 3.20 24.08
C THR A 100 -28.15 3.33 23.81
N GLU A 101 -27.45 4.11 24.63
CA GLU A 101 -25.99 4.25 24.52
C GLU A 101 -25.27 2.89 24.68
N GLU A 102 -25.82 2.01 25.52
CA GLU A 102 -25.27 0.66 25.73
C GLU A 102 -25.39 -0.21 24.48
N GLU A 103 -26.54 -0.18 23.80
CA GLU A 103 -26.76 -0.89 22.53
C GLU A 103 -25.87 -0.35 21.41
N ALA A 104 -25.72 0.99 21.32
CA ALA A 104 -24.83 1.62 20.35
C ALA A 104 -23.37 1.18 20.58
N ARG A 105 -22.90 1.18 21.84
CA ARG A 105 -21.57 0.73 22.21
C ARG A 105 -21.37 -0.76 21.89
N ALA A 106 -22.36 -1.60 22.18
CA ALA A 106 -22.30 -3.03 21.86
C ALA A 106 -22.21 -3.26 20.34
N ALA A 107 -23.03 -2.58 19.54
CA ALA A 107 -23.01 -2.67 18.09
C ALA A 107 -21.65 -2.22 17.49
N VAL A 108 -21.10 -1.09 17.98
CA VAL A 108 -19.79 -0.60 17.56
C VAL A 108 -18.67 -1.57 17.95
N ASN A 109 -18.71 -2.14 19.16
CA ASN A 109 -17.72 -3.12 19.60
C ASN A 109 -17.74 -4.40 18.75
N THR A 110 -18.93 -4.87 18.38
CA THR A 110 -19.10 -6.00 17.47
C THR A 110 -18.50 -5.68 16.10
N LEU A 111 -18.87 -4.54 15.51
CA LEU A 111 -18.32 -4.10 14.22
C LEU A 111 -16.79 -3.95 14.25
N GLN A 112 -16.23 -3.34 15.31
CA GLN A 112 -14.78 -3.22 15.47
C GLN A 112 -14.10 -4.59 15.57
N SER A 113 -14.71 -5.54 16.26
CA SER A 113 -14.19 -6.91 16.40
C SER A 113 -14.22 -7.64 15.06
N GLU A 114 -15.28 -7.49 14.29
CA GLU A 114 -15.40 -8.02 12.93
C GLU A 114 -14.39 -7.39 11.99
N LEU A 115 -14.17 -6.08 12.06
CA LEU A 115 -13.16 -5.39 11.26
C LEU A 115 -11.73 -5.81 11.64
N LYS A 116 -11.44 -6.01 12.94
CA LYS A 116 -10.16 -6.57 13.40
C LYS A 116 -9.99 -8.00 12.89
N ARG A 117 -11.03 -8.83 12.99
CA ARG A 117 -11.03 -10.18 12.42
C ARG A 117 -10.83 -10.15 10.92
N LYS A 118 -11.50 -9.30 10.15
CA LYS A 118 -11.31 -9.17 8.69
C LYS A 118 -9.91 -8.67 8.31
N ARG A 119 -9.24 -7.91 9.20
CA ARG A 119 -7.85 -7.46 9.02
C ARG A 119 -6.81 -8.51 9.40
N ILE A 120 -7.09 -9.35 10.40
CA ILE A 120 -6.16 -10.32 11.00
C ILE A 120 -6.43 -11.75 10.51
N ALA A 121 -7.64 -12.03 10.04
CA ALA A 121 -8.00 -13.31 9.46
C ALA A 121 -7.09 -13.54 8.26
N PRO A 122 -6.30 -14.62 8.26
CA PRO A 122 -5.64 -15.06 7.06
C PRO A 122 -6.75 -15.28 6.03
N PRO A 123 -6.65 -14.67 4.84
CA PRO A 123 -7.59 -14.97 3.79
C PRO A 123 -7.19 -16.35 3.28
N ASP A 124 -7.69 -17.39 3.95
CA ASP A 124 -7.47 -18.79 3.57
C ASP A 124 -8.06 -19.11 2.17
N ALA A 125 -8.58 -18.09 1.47
CA ALA A 125 -9.08 -18.12 0.11
C ALA A 125 -8.70 -16.87 -0.73
N ALA A 126 -7.72 -16.06 -0.33
CA ALA A 126 -7.16 -15.08 -1.28
C ALA A 126 -6.33 -15.85 -2.29
N ALA A 127 -6.66 -15.72 -3.58
CA ALA A 127 -5.83 -16.22 -4.66
C ALA A 127 -4.40 -15.70 -4.47
N ILE A 128 -3.48 -16.61 -4.17
CA ILE A 128 -2.06 -16.30 -4.07
C ILE A 128 -1.58 -16.02 -5.49
N THR A 129 -0.97 -14.87 -5.69
CA THR A 129 -0.45 -14.44 -7.01
C THR A 129 1.05 -14.69 -7.14
N ASP A 130 1.78 -14.68 -6.02
CA ASP A 130 3.22 -14.87 -5.97
C ASP A 130 3.62 -15.45 -4.59
N VAL A 131 4.81 -16.04 -4.50
CA VAL A 131 5.38 -16.57 -3.26
C VAL A 131 6.70 -15.86 -2.97
N LYS A 132 6.78 -15.24 -1.79
CA LYS A 132 8.00 -14.61 -1.27
C LYS A 132 8.52 -15.34 -0.04
N VAL A 133 9.84 -15.43 0.06
CA VAL A 133 10.52 -16.04 1.19
C VAL A 133 11.14 -14.97 2.07
N SER A 134 10.85 -15.07 3.36
CA SER A 134 11.39 -14.20 4.39
C SER A 134 12.39 -14.97 5.23
N PHE A 135 13.52 -14.35 5.54
CA PHE A 135 14.59 -14.92 6.34
C PHE A 135 14.72 -14.19 7.67
N LYS A 136 14.95 -14.94 8.75
CA LYS A 136 15.17 -14.35 10.08
C LYS A 136 16.58 -13.77 10.15
N LEU A 137 16.67 -12.51 10.56
CA LEU A 137 17.95 -11.85 10.80
C LEU A 137 18.61 -12.43 12.06
N ASP A 138 19.94 -12.62 12.02
CA ASP A 138 20.71 -13.08 13.17
C ASP A 138 20.54 -12.12 14.37
N PRO A 139 20.10 -12.61 15.55
CA PRO A 139 19.93 -11.77 16.74
C PRO A 139 21.19 -10.98 17.14
N ARG A 140 22.38 -11.46 16.75
CA ARG A 140 23.65 -10.74 16.99
C ARG A 140 23.70 -9.39 16.30
N LEU A 141 23.00 -9.23 15.17
CA LEU A 141 22.90 -7.98 14.40
C LEU A 141 21.84 -7.01 14.93
N THR A 142 20.93 -7.47 15.80
CA THR A 142 19.79 -6.68 16.26
C THR A 142 19.91 -6.23 17.73
N ARG A 143 21.11 -6.32 18.33
CA ARG A 143 21.35 -5.90 19.71
C ARG A 143 21.34 -4.36 19.81
N GLY A 144 20.33 -3.80 20.48
CA GLY A 144 20.25 -2.38 20.82
C GLY A 144 18.84 -1.89 21.15
N GLN A 145 17.82 -2.39 20.44
CA GLN A 145 16.41 -2.12 20.72
C GLN A 145 15.63 -3.41 20.45
N TYR A 146 15.12 -4.06 21.50
CA TYR A 146 14.41 -5.33 21.38
C TYR A 146 13.03 -5.09 20.71
N MET A 147 12.98 -5.21 19.38
CA MET A 147 11.79 -5.04 18.55
C MET A 147 11.24 -6.39 18.05
N GLY A 148 11.49 -7.47 18.78
CA GLY A 148 11.09 -8.84 18.40
C GLY A 148 11.91 -9.46 17.26
N ASP A 149 11.44 -10.60 16.76
CA ASP A 149 12.04 -11.32 15.63
C ASP A 149 11.93 -10.51 14.33
N ARG A 150 13.07 -10.12 13.75
CA ARG A 150 13.11 -9.39 12.47
C ARG A 150 13.21 -10.36 11.29
N TRP A 151 12.15 -10.40 10.48
CA TRP A 151 12.07 -11.13 9.23
C TRP A 151 12.27 -10.18 8.06
N LEU A 152 13.07 -10.56 7.07
CA LEU A 152 13.36 -9.77 5.88
C LEU A 152 13.18 -10.61 4.61
N SER A 153 12.59 -10.03 3.56
CA SER A 153 12.44 -10.67 2.24
C SER A 153 13.17 -9.85 1.17
N PRO A 154 14.50 -9.72 1.24
CA PRO A 154 15.28 -9.07 0.19
C PRO A 154 15.36 -9.97 -1.06
N PRO A 155 15.63 -9.42 -2.25
CA PRO A 155 15.90 -10.21 -3.45
C PRO A 155 17.11 -11.13 -3.27
N THR A 156 18.13 -10.64 -2.54
CA THR A 156 19.28 -11.44 -2.09
C THR A 156 19.47 -11.23 -0.60
N PHE A 157 19.35 -12.31 0.17
CA PHE A 157 19.63 -12.36 1.59
C PHE A 157 21.07 -12.80 1.81
N THR A 158 21.79 -12.12 2.70
CA THR A 158 23.16 -12.47 3.05
C THR A 158 23.25 -12.73 4.54
N SER A 159 23.73 -13.91 4.94
CA SER A 159 23.95 -14.27 6.33
C SER A 159 25.14 -13.53 6.92
N THR A 160 25.20 -13.48 8.25
CA THR A 160 26.43 -13.17 8.99
C THR A 160 27.51 -14.20 8.65
N LEU A 161 28.78 -13.77 8.77
CA LEU A 161 29.92 -14.68 8.77
C LEU A 161 29.87 -15.50 10.07
N GLN A 162 29.68 -16.81 9.97
CA GLN A 162 29.57 -17.71 11.13
C GLN A 162 30.74 -18.68 11.14
N ALA A 163 31.41 -18.81 12.28
CA ALA A 163 32.48 -19.78 12.50
C ALA A 163 31.89 -21.21 12.51
N GLY A 164 32.54 -22.12 11.80
CA GLY A 164 32.13 -23.51 11.68
C GLY A 164 31.64 -23.90 10.28
N THR A 165 31.38 -25.20 10.12
CA THR A 165 31.07 -25.80 8.81
C THR A 165 29.58 -25.80 8.48
N LYS A 166 28.70 -25.41 9.43
CA LYS A 166 27.25 -25.45 9.26
C LYS A 166 26.62 -24.12 9.61
N ILE A 167 25.76 -23.60 8.73
CA ILE A 167 25.00 -22.37 8.95
C ILE A 167 23.52 -22.70 8.93
N THR A 168 22.80 -22.23 9.95
CA THR A 168 21.35 -22.38 10.03
C THR A 168 20.68 -21.02 9.81
N VAL A 169 19.74 -20.97 8.88
CA VAL A 169 18.90 -19.81 8.57
C VAL A 169 17.45 -20.23 8.74
N GLU A 170 16.66 -19.46 9.49
CA GLU A 170 15.22 -19.69 9.54
C GLU A 170 14.56 -18.97 8.36
N ALA A 171 13.73 -19.69 7.61
CA ALA A 171 13.01 -19.20 6.44
C ALA A 171 11.50 -19.39 6.61
N ARG A 172 10.71 -18.47 6.06
CA ARG A 172 9.24 -18.48 6.05
C ARG A 172 8.71 -18.15 4.68
N ALA A 173 7.80 -18.99 4.17
CA ALA A 173 7.11 -18.73 2.92
C ALA A 173 5.86 -17.87 3.17
N HIS A 174 5.71 -16.83 2.36
CA HIS A 174 4.54 -15.97 2.35
C HIS A 174 3.93 -15.97 0.95
N GLY A 175 2.63 -16.27 0.84
CA GLY A 175 1.86 -16.04 -0.37
C GLY A 175 1.44 -14.57 -0.42
N LEU A 176 1.64 -13.92 -1.57
CA LEU A 176 1.14 -12.58 -1.81
C LEU A 176 -0.26 -12.64 -2.41
N ASP A 177 -1.23 -11.98 -1.77
CA ASP A 177 -2.54 -11.77 -2.37
C ASP A 177 -2.51 -10.72 -3.49
N ALA A 178 -3.63 -10.52 -4.18
CA ALA A 178 -3.77 -9.50 -5.23
C ALA A 178 -3.49 -8.05 -4.76
N LEU A 179 -3.51 -7.81 -3.44
CA LEU A 179 -3.19 -6.51 -2.83
C LEU A 179 -1.71 -6.42 -2.39
N GLY A 180 -0.90 -7.45 -2.67
CA GLY A 180 0.51 -7.54 -2.29
C GLY A 180 0.74 -7.82 -0.80
N ARG A 181 -0.28 -8.23 -0.04
CA ARG A 181 -0.15 -8.58 1.37
C ARG A 181 0.41 -9.99 1.50
N GLY A 182 1.47 -10.15 2.29
CA GLY A 182 2.08 -11.44 2.57
C GLY A 182 1.33 -12.21 3.66
N ILE A 183 0.91 -13.43 3.33
CA ILE A 183 0.17 -14.34 4.20
C ILE A 183 1.02 -15.59 4.42
N LEU A 184 1.16 -16.07 5.65
CA LEU A 184 1.91 -17.29 5.92
C LEU A 184 1.18 -18.49 5.32
N ILE A 185 1.85 -19.18 4.40
CA ILE A 185 1.31 -20.33 3.68
C ILE A 185 2.09 -21.60 4.04
N ASP A 186 1.41 -22.74 4.01
CA ASP A 186 2.10 -24.02 4.09
C ASP A 186 2.82 -24.27 2.76
N SER A 187 4.09 -24.66 2.85
CA SER A 187 4.94 -24.89 1.68
C SER A 187 5.79 -26.11 1.87
N GLU A 188 6.05 -26.80 0.78
CA GLU A 188 7.03 -27.88 0.68
C GLU A 188 8.36 -27.31 0.19
N TRP A 189 9.45 -27.73 0.84
CA TRP A 189 10.78 -27.19 0.61
C TRP A 189 11.71 -28.29 0.13
N ILE A 190 12.02 -28.28 -1.16
CA ILE A 190 12.75 -29.35 -1.85
C ILE A 190 14.14 -28.85 -2.24
N PRO A 191 15.20 -29.22 -1.49
CA PRO A 191 16.57 -28.89 -1.86
C PRO A 191 17.02 -29.77 -3.03
N SER A 192 17.69 -29.17 -4.02
CA SER A 192 18.25 -29.90 -5.16
C SER A 192 19.48 -30.72 -4.79
N ASP A 193 20.21 -30.30 -3.75
CA ASP A 193 21.35 -31.01 -3.17
C ASP A 193 21.16 -31.12 -1.64
N PRO A 194 20.60 -32.24 -1.14
CA PRO A 194 20.40 -32.49 0.30
C PRO A 194 21.70 -32.67 1.12
N GLU A 195 22.81 -32.99 0.45
CA GLU A 195 24.13 -33.10 1.08
C GLU A 195 24.71 -31.72 1.37
N MET A 196 24.42 -30.73 0.52
CA MET A 196 24.77 -29.33 0.76
C MET A 196 23.75 -28.61 1.64
N VAL A 197 22.45 -28.74 1.36
CA VAL A 197 21.38 -28.00 2.03
C VAL A 197 20.33 -28.96 2.57
N SER A 198 20.15 -28.99 3.89
CA SER A 198 19.08 -29.76 4.54
C SER A 198 18.02 -28.84 5.14
N ILE A 199 16.76 -29.25 5.08
CA ILE A 199 15.63 -28.46 5.57
C ILE A 199 14.86 -29.26 6.61
N SER A 200 14.52 -28.61 7.71
CA SER A 200 13.76 -29.24 8.80
C SER A 200 12.80 -28.24 9.47
N PRO A 201 11.49 -28.55 9.55
CA PRO A 201 10.80 -29.63 8.82
C PRO A 201 10.83 -29.37 7.30
N GLY A 202 10.73 -30.42 6.47
CA GLY A 202 10.70 -30.28 5.00
C GLY A 202 9.40 -29.66 4.45
N GLN A 203 8.37 -29.59 5.30
CA GLN A 203 7.07 -28.98 4.98
C GLN A 203 6.61 -28.10 6.15
N GLY A 204 5.99 -26.98 5.82
CA GLY A 204 5.34 -26.08 6.78
C GLY A 204 5.60 -24.61 6.47
N LYS A 205 5.00 -23.74 7.30
CA LYS A 205 5.08 -22.27 7.14
C LYS A 205 6.46 -21.69 7.47
N THR A 206 7.16 -22.32 8.41
CA THR A 206 8.50 -21.93 8.87
C THR A 206 9.40 -23.15 8.85
N VAL A 207 10.58 -23.02 8.25
CA VAL A 207 11.58 -24.09 8.17
C VAL A 207 12.95 -23.59 8.60
N LYS A 208 13.78 -24.53 9.08
CA LYS A 208 15.20 -24.29 9.32
C LYS A 208 15.99 -24.84 8.15
N LEU A 209 16.65 -23.94 7.43
CA LEU A 209 17.55 -24.24 6.35
C LEU A 209 18.97 -24.34 6.91
N THR A 210 19.57 -25.51 6.80
CA THR A 210 20.93 -25.78 7.26
C THR A 210 21.83 -26.03 6.06
N VAL A 211 22.78 -25.13 5.83
CA VAL A 211 23.84 -25.30 4.84
C VAL A 211 25.02 -26.01 5.51
N LYS A 212 25.41 -27.17 4.97
CA LYS A 212 26.42 -28.06 5.56
C LYS A 212 27.83 -27.89 4.98
N ARG A 213 27.96 -27.25 3.83
CA ARG A 213 29.23 -27.01 3.12
C ARG A 213 29.11 -25.84 2.15
N ALA A 214 30.26 -25.28 1.77
CA ALA A 214 30.36 -24.30 0.70
C ALA A 214 30.01 -24.92 -0.66
N GLY A 215 29.46 -24.12 -1.56
CA GLY A 215 28.97 -24.55 -2.87
C GLY A 215 27.83 -23.67 -3.38
N GLU A 216 27.18 -24.12 -4.44
CA GLU A 216 25.96 -23.52 -4.98
C GLU A 216 24.91 -24.60 -5.13
N SER A 217 23.69 -24.33 -4.65
CA SER A 217 22.56 -25.24 -4.74
C SER A 217 21.27 -24.46 -4.98
N ARG A 218 20.22 -25.16 -5.38
CA ARG A 218 18.88 -24.59 -5.60
C ARG A 218 17.88 -25.22 -4.66
N LEU A 219 16.90 -24.43 -4.24
CA LEU A 219 15.83 -24.85 -3.35
C LEU A 219 14.49 -24.45 -3.94
N LYS A 220 13.64 -25.43 -4.20
CA LYS A 220 12.26 -25.20 -4.66
C LYS A 220 11.35 -25.09 -3.45
N VAL A 221 10.55 -24.03 -3.42
CA VAL A 221 9.49 -23.77 -2.46
C VAL A 221 8.18 -23.91 -3.20
N VAL A 222 7.44 -24.98 -2.93
CA VAL A 222 6.19 -25.32 -3.59
C VAL A 222 5.05 -25.01 -2.64
N SER A 223 4.08 -24.22 -3.09
CA SER A 223 2.84 -23.98 -2.34
C SER A 223 1.67 -23.91 -3.30
N ASN A 224 0.68 -24.78 -3.08
CA ASN A 224 -0.42 -25.00 -4.02
C ASN A 224 0.12 -25.26 -5.44
N GLU A 225 -0.26 -24.44 -6.41
CA GLU A 225 0.21 -24.52 -7.81
C GLU A 225 1.43 -23.63 -8.11
N ILE A 226 1.90 -22.85 -7.14
CA ILE A 226 3.01 -21.91 -7.33
C ILE A 226 4.30 -22.55 -6.85
N THR A 227 5.30 -22.55 -7.74
CA THR A 227 6.66 -22.97 -7.42
C THR A 227 7.58 -21.76 -7.47
N LYS A 228 8.30 -21.51 -6.38
CA LYS A 228 9.34 -20.50 -6.28
C LYS A 228 10.70 -21.18 -6.15
N GLU A 229 11.67 -20.81 -6.99
CA GLU A 229 13.03 -21.34 -6.89
C GLU A 229 13.95 -20.32 -6.23
N LEU A 230 14.75 -20.78 -5.27
CA LEU A 230 15.77 -20.02 -4.56
C LEU A 230 17.15 -20.52 -4.97
N THR A 231 18.10 -19.62 -5.13
CA THR A 231 19.52 -19.94 -5.34
C THR A 231 20.29 -19.72 -4.05
N ILE A 232 20.98 -20.75 -3.57
CA ILE A 232 21.75 -20.74 -2.32
C ILE A 232 23.22 -20.85 -2.69
N LYS A 233 23.99 -19.81 -2.40
CA LYS A 233 25.43 -19.76 -2.58
C LYS A 233 26.12 -19.67 -1.23
N ALA A 234 26.98 -20.62 -0.93
CA ALA A 234 27.71 -20.68 0.31
C ALA A 234 29.21 -20.54 0.05
N ILE A 235 29.82 -19.53 0.66
CA ILE A 235 31.23 -19.16 0.46
C ILE A 235 31.98 -19.39 1.78
N ALA A 236 33.01 -20.23 1.75
CA ALA A 236 33.93 -20.39 2.87
C ALA A 236 34.96 -19.24 2.88
N LYS A 237 35.17 -18.64 4.04
CA LYS A 237 36.17 -17.60 4.31
C LYS A 237 36.96 -18.00 5.55
N GLY A 238 38.07 -18.71 5.35
CA GLY A 238 38.86 -19.28 6.45
C GLY A 238 38.11 -20.40 7.15
N ASP A 239 37.96 -20.28 8.48
CA ASP A 239 37.21 -21.21 9.35
C ASP A 239 35.71 -20.87 9.46
N ALA A 240 35.28 -19.81 8.77
CA ALA A 240 33.91 -19.34 8.77
C ALA A 240 33.27 -19.48 7.39
N MET A 241 31.94 -19.50 7.36
CA MET A 241 31.15 -19.57 6.14
C MET A 241 30.16 -18.41 6.08
N GLN A 242 29.77 -18.03 4.86
CA GLN A 242 28.74 -17.04 4.58
C GLN A 242 27.78 -17.62 3.55
N VAL A 243 26.48 -17.41 3.74
CA VAL A 243 25.44 -17.89 2.85
C VAL A 243 24.71 -16.70 2.22
N GLU A 244 24.57 -16.74 0.91
CA GLU A 244 23.75 -15.83 0.12
C GLU A 244 22.58 -16.63 -0.46
N ILE A 245 21.35 -16.15 -0.25
CA ILE A 245 20.13 -16.78 -0.73
C ILE A 245 19.40 -15.77 -1.60
N SER A 246 19.25 -16.07 -2.89
CA SER A 246 18.53 -15.22 -3.85
C SER A 246 17.20 -15.84 -4.23
N GLN A 247 16.17 -14.99 -4.41
CA GLN A 247 14.80 -15.38 -4.73
C GLN A 247 14.24 -14.57 -5.89
#